data_AF-A0A3M5WN73-F1
#
_entry.id   AF-A0A3M5WN73-F1
#
_cell.length_a   1.000
_cell.length_b   1.000
_cell.length_c   1.000
_cell.angle_alpha   90.00
_cell.angle_beta   90.00
_cell.angle_gamma   90.00
#
_symmetry.space_group_name_H-M   'P 1'
#
loop_
_entity.id
_entity.type
_entity.pdbx_description
1 polymer ?
#
loop_
_entity_poly.entity_id
_entity_poly.type
_entity_poly.pdbx_seq_one_letter_code
_entity_poly.pdbx_strand_id
1 'polypeptide(L)'
;MCSAIDNGCTDLAAIKSCTKAATGCGGCTALLKQVFEHELMARGVAVDKSLCEHFAYTRQELYSMVRVEGIETFDELLTRHGKGAHGCDICKPAVGSILASCWNRPITEPSLVPLQDTNDTFMANMQKNGTYSVVPRIPGGEITPDGLIAIGAVAKKYDLYTKITGGQRIDLFGAQLHELPDIWSELIEAGFETGHAYGKSTRTVKSCVGSTWCRYGVQDSVAMALRIEDRYKGLRSPHKLKFAVSGCTRECAEAQSKDVGVIATENGWNLYLCGNGGMRPRHAELFATDLDDETLIRYIDRFLMLYIRTADKLQRTSVWRETLEGGLEYLKAVIIDDSLGLAAELESQMQLVVDRYECEWANALKDPEKLKRFRTFVNDGRADPDVQFVKERAQRRPAKPEELALIPLFKEVV
;
A
#
# COMPACT_ATOMS: atom_id res chain seq x y z
N MET A 1 4.19 31.17 -10.24
CA MET A 1 3.19 30.24 -10.78
C MET A 1 2.03 31.01 -11.41
N CYS A 2 1.29 31.84 -10.66
CA CYS A 2 0.22 32.69 -11.22
C CYS A 2 0.68 33.49 -12.45
N SER A 3 1.82 34.20 -12.35
CA SER A 3 2.41 34.89 -13.51
C SER A 3 2.73 33.99 -14.71
N ALA A 4 3.06 32.71 -14.51
CA ALA A 4 3.28 31.78 -15.63
C ALA A 4 1.95 31.40 -16.30
N ILE A 5 0.89 31.21 -15.50
CA ILE A 5 -0.47 30.95 -15.98
C ILE A 5 -1.00 32.17 -16.75
N ASP A 6 -0.83 33.37 -16.18
CA ASP A 6 -1.25 34.63 -16.80
C ASP A 6 -0.51 34.88 -18.13
N ASN A 7 0.71 34.35 -18.28
CA ASN A 7 1.49 34.37 -19.52
C ASN A 7 1.16 33.20 -20.48
N GLY A 8 0.03 32.51 -20.28
CA GLY A 8 -0.48 31.49 -21.20
C GLY A 8 -0.03 30.06 -20.94
N CYS A 9 0.54 29.76 -19.77
CA CYS A 9 0.91 28.39 -19.41
C CYS A 9 -0.33 27.55 -19.06
N THR A 10 -0.68 26.58 -19.90
CA THR A 10 -1.92 25.77 -19.79
C THR A 10 -1.69 24.31 -19.39
N ASP A 11 -0.45 23.86 -19.27
CA ASP A 11 -0.14 22.50 -18.80
C ASP A 11 0.93 22.46 -17.69
N LEU A 12 0.93 21.35 -16.95
CA LEU A 12 1.82 21.17 -15.79
C LEU A 12 3.30 21.05 -16.19
N ALA A 13 3.61 20.51 -17.37
CA ALA A 13 4.99 20.36 -17.84
C ALA A 13 5.60 21.73 -18.15
N ALA A 14 4.85 22.61 -18.80
CA ALA A 14 5.21 24.00 -19.02
C ALA A 14 5.41 24.74 -17.70
N ILE A 15 4.52 24.56 -16.70
CA ILE A 15 4.72 25.15 -15.36
C ILE A 15 6.03 24.68 -14.73
N LYS A 16 6.31 23.37 -14.76
CA LYS A 16 7.57 22.82 -14.21
C LYS A 16 8.78 23.38 -14.95
N SER A 17 8.70 23.51 -16.27
CA SER A 17 9.78 24.04 -17.09
C SER A 17 10.08 25.51 -16.76
N CYS A 18 9.05 26.35 -16.64
CA CYS A 18 9.17 27.77 -16.36
C CYS A 18 9.57 28.07 -14.92
N THR A 19 8.95 27.39 -13.95
CA THR A 19 9.13 27.70 -12.51
C THR A 19 10.21 26.88 -11.83
N LYS A 20 10.66 25.80 -12.49
CA LYS A 20 11.52 24.74 -11.90
C LYS A 20 10.89 24.07 -10.68
N ALA A 21 9.60 24.27 -10.40
CA ALA A 21 8.90 23.55 -9.34
C ALA A 21 8.86 22.05 -9.65
N ALA A 22 8.98 21.22 -8.61
CA ALA A 22 8.90 19.75 -8.70
C ALA A 22 9.95 19.07 -9.62
N THR A 23 11.08 19.71 -9.93
CA THR A 23 12.18 19.13 -10.74
C THR A 23 13.24 18.37 -9.94
N GLY A 24 13.22 18.47 -8.60
CA GLY A 24 14.12 17.75 -7.69
C GLY A 24 13.60 16.35 -7.37
N CYS A 25 13.33 16.07 -6.08
CA CYS A 25 12.85 14.77 -5.62
C CYS A 25 11.40 14.42 -6.02
N GLY A 26 10.69 15.34 -6.69
CA GLY A 26 9.29 15.17 -7.12
C GLY A 26 8.24 15.21 -6.01
N GLY A 27 8.63 15.32 -4.73
CA GLY A 27 7.70 15.22 -3.60
C GLY A 27 6.54 16.23 -3.62
N CYS A 28 6.78 17.45 -4.11
CA CYS A 28 5.75 18.49 -4.22
C CYS A 28 4.93 18.45 -5.53
N THR A 29 5.12 17.45 -6.40
CA THR A 29 4.43 17.39 -7.71
C THR A 29 2.91 17.41 -7.59
N ALA A 30 2.35 16.64 -6.65
CA ALA A 30 0.90 16.57 -6.45
C ALA A 30 0.33 17.91 -5.98
N LEU A 31 1.01 18.57 -5.03
CA LEU A 31 0.61 19.90 -4.55
C LEU A 31 0.70 20.92 -5.69
N LEU A 32 1.79 20.91 -6.47
CA LEU A 32 1.92 21.78 -7.64
C LEU A 32 0.76 21.62 -8.61
N LYS A 33 0.36 20.37 -8.90
CA LYS A 33 -0.80 20.07 -9.74
C LYS A 33 -2.09 20.65 -9.16
N GLN A 34 -2.37 20.43 -7.88
CA GLN A 34 -3.58 20.93 -7.22
C GLN A 34 -3.68 22.45 -7.27
N VAL A 35 -2.60 23.16 -6.94
CA VAL A 35 -2.59 24.63 -6.95
C VAL A 35 -2.72 25.14 -8.39
N PHE A 36 -2.06 24.49 -9.36
CA PHE A 36 -2.20 24.83 -10.78
C PHE A 36 -3.64 24.69 -11.28
N GLU A 37 -4.29 23.55 -11.01
CA GLU A 37 -5.67 23.31 -11.41
C GLU A 37 -6.66 24.27 -10.72
N HIS A 38 -6.43 24.57 -9.43
CA HIS A 38 -7.21 25.58 -8.71
C HIS A 38 -7.13 26.96 -9.38
N GLU A 39 -5.92 27.40 -9.72
CA GLU A 39 -5.71 28.70 -10.38
C GLU A 39 -6.29 28.77 -11.79
N LEU A 40 -6.30 27.66 -12.53
CA LEU A 40 -6.97 27.54 -13.83
C LEU A 40 -8.49 27.67 -13.68
N MET A 41 -9.10 26.92 -12.75
CA MET A 41 -10.53 26.99 -12.48
C MET A 41 -10.96 28.39 -12.02
N ALA A 42 -10.17 29.04 -11.16
CA ALA A 42 -10.42 30.41 -10.71
C ALA A 42 -10.43 31.44 -11.87
N ARG A 43 -9.76 31.13 -12.98
CA ARG A 43 -9.75 31.92 -14.22
C ARG A 43 -10.80 31.46 -15.25
N GLY A 44 -11.72 30.59 -14.86
CA GLY A 44 -12.78 30.06 -15.72
C GLY A 44 -12.30 29.01 -16.73
N VAL A 45 -11.07 28.50 -16.60
CA VAL A 45 -10.56 27.43 -17.45
C VAL A 45 -11.07 26.09 -16.90
N ALA A 46 -11.79 25.35 -17.73
CA ALA A 46 -12.24 24.00 -17.40
C ALA A 46 -11.02 23.06 -17.26
N VAL A 47 -10.94 22.35 -16.14
CA VAL A 47 -9.92 21.34 -15.89
C VAL A 47 -10.50 19.98 -16.22
N ASP A 48 -9.85 19.26 -17.15
CA ASP A 48 -10.20 17.89 -17.48
C ASP A 48 -9.87 16.96 -16.29
N LYS A 49 -10.89 16.26 -15.78
CA LYS A 49 -10.78 15.32 -14.67
C LYS A 49 -10.72 13.86 -15.13
N SER A 50 -10.66 13.63 -16.44
CA SER A 50 -10.48 12.32 -17.04
C SER A 50 -9.25 11.63 -16.47
N LEU A 51 -9.34 10.30 -16.28
CA LEU A 51 -8.22 9.51 -15.78
C LEU A 51 -7.03 9.57 -16.75
N CYS A 52 -7.31 9.39 -18.05
CA CYS A 52 -6.35 9.51 -19.16
C CYS A 52 -7.11 9.51 -20.50
N GLU A 53 -6.39 9.53 -21.62
CA GLU A 53 -6.96 9.46 -22.97
C GLU A 53 -7.88 8.24 -23.24
N HIS A 54 -7.70 7.16 -22.48
CA HIS A 54 -8.51 5.94 -22.62
C HIS A 54 -9.85 6.04 -21.89
N PHE A 55 -9.94 6.82 -20.81
CA PHE A 55 -11.13 6.89 -19.96
C PHE A 55 -11.44 8.35 -19.61
N ALA A 56 -12.55 8.86 -20.16
CA ALA A 56 -13.05 10.22 -19.92
C ALA A 56 -13.75 10.39 -18.56
N TYR A 57 -13.34 9.58 -17.57
CA TYR A 57 -13.97 9.46 -16.26
C TYR A 57 -12.91 9.55 -15.17
N THR A 58 -13.31 10.06 -14.01
CA THR A 58 -12.52 10.02 -12.78
C THR A 58 -12.39 8.58 -12.26
N ARG A 59 -11.42 8.35 -11.36
CA ARG A 59 -11.30 7.05 -10.66
C ARG A 59 -12.59 6.67 -9.92
N GLN A 60 -13.24 7.63 -9.28
CA GLN A 60 -14.46 7.40 -8.50
C GLN A 60 -15.64 6.96 -9.39
N GLU A 61 -15.79 7.57 -10.57
CA GLU A 61 -16.80 7.17 -11.55
C GLU A 61 -16.52 5.75 -12.08
N LEU A 62 -15.27 5.45 -12.43
CA LEU A 62 -14.88 4.09 -12.86
C LEU A 62 -15.11 3.04 -11.76
N TYR A 63 -14.79 3.36 -10.49
CA TYR A 63 -15.10 2.48 -9.36
C TYR A 63 -16.61 2.19 -9.28
N SER A 64 -17.42 3.24 -9.44
CA SER A 64 -18.89 3.12 -9.39
C SER A 64 -19.42 2.26 -10.54
N MET A 65 -18.92 2.45 -11.76
CA MET A 65 -19.27 1.61 -12.93
C MET A 65 -18.90 0.14 -12.69
N VAL A 66 -17.69 -0.12 -12.21
CA VAL A 66 -17.23 -1.48 -11.89
C VAL A 66 -18.18 -2.15 -10.89
N ARG A 67 -18.57 -1.45 -9.83
CA ARG A 67 -19.48 -1.99 -8.81
C ARG A 67 -20.89 -2.21 -9.31
N VAL A 68 -21.48 -1.21 -9.97
CA VAL A 68 -22.89 -1.24 -10.41
C VAL A 68 -23.11 -2.27 -11.51
N GLU A 69 -22.16 -2.40 -12.44
CA GLU A 69 -22.29 -3.32 -13.58
C GLU A 69 -21.68 -4.70 -13.31
N GLY A 70 -20.98 -4.90 -12.20
CA GLY A 70 -20.30 -6.16 -11.88
C GLY A 70 -19.12 -6.46 -12.80
N ILE A 71 -18.41 -5.45 -13.27
CA ILE A 71 -17.29 -5.63 -14.22
C ILE A 71 -16.08 -6.23 -13.48
N GLU A 72 -15.59 -7.38 -13.94
CA GLU A 72 -14.47 -8.07 -13.28
C GLU A 72 -13.13 -7.97 -14.04
N THR A 73 -13.13 -7.44 -15.26
CA THR A 73 -11.93 -7.42 -16.12
C THR A 73 -11.65 -6.03 -16.70
N PHE A 74 -10.37 -5.76 -16.98
CA PHE A 74 -9.95 -4.52 -17.62
C PHE A 74 -10.52 -4.39 -19.05
N ASP A 75 -10.51 -5.48 -19.82
CA ASP A 75 -10.98 -5.48 -21.20
C ASP A 75 -12.47 -5.18 -21.30
N GLU A 76 -13.27 -5.70 -20.37
CA GLU A 76 -14.70 -5.37 -20.28
C GLU A 76 -14.91 -3.89 -19.93
N LEU A 77 -14.18 -3.37 -18.94
CA LEU A 77 -14.27 -1.95 -18.57
C LEU A 77 -13.87 -1.05 -19.75
N LEU A 78 -12.76 -1.38 -20.43
CA LEU A 78 -12.27 -0.63 -21.57
C LEU A 78 -13.24 -0.66 -22.75
N THR A 79 -13.86 -1.81 -23.03
CA THR A 79 -14.82 -1.97 -24.12
C THR A 79 -16.09 -1.16 -23.89
N ARG A 80 -16.59 -1.14 -22.64
CA ARG A 80 -17.85 -0.46 -22.31
C ARG A 80 -17.69 1.04 -22.08
N HIS A 81 -16.61 1.44 -21.40
CA HIS A 81 -16.45 2.79 -20.84
C HIS A 81 -15.18 3.50 -21.29
N GLY A 82 -14.38 2.89 -22.16
CA GLY A 82 -13.12 3.45 -22.62
C GLY A 82 -12.96 3.48 -24.13
N LYS A 83 -11.74 3.80 -24.56
CA LYS A 83 -11.33 3.87 -25.98
C LYS A 83 -9.92 3.28 -26.14
N GLY A 84 -9.62 2.78 -27.35
CA GLY A 84 -8.35 2.12 -27.66
C GLY A 84 -8.36 0.62 -27.35
N ALA A 85 -7.21 -0.04 -27.53
CA ALA A 85 -7.11 -1.50 -27.43
C ALA A 85 -6.34 -2.03 -26.21
N HIS A 86 -5.48 -1.22 -25.60
CA HIS A 86 -4.50 -1.72 -24.63
C HIS A 86 -4.40 -0.95 -23.32
N GLY A 87 -4.85 0.31 -23.24
CA GLY A 87 -4.62 1.17 -22.07
C GLY A 87 -3.16 1.64 -21.91
N CYS A 88 -2.91 2.50 -20.92
CA CYS A 88 -1.59 3.06 -20.61
C CYS A 88 -1.14 2.78 -19.16
N ASP A 89 0.04 3.29 -18.82
CA ASP A 89 0.65 3.26 -17.49
C ASP A 89 -0.12 4.04 -16.41
N ILE A 90 -1.15 4.82 -16.79
CA ILE A 90 -2.06 5.48 -15.85
C ILE A 90 -3.29 4.63 -15.56
N CYS A 91 -4.01 4.18 -16.61
CA CYS A 91 -5.29 3.50 -16.40
C CYS A 91 -5.15 2.04 -15.98
N LYS A 92 -4.13 1.32 -16.47
CA LYS A 92 -3.90 -0.07 -16.07
C LYS A 92 -3.76 -0.25 -14.56
N PRO A 93 -2.83 0.43 -13.87
CA PRO A 93 -2.71 0.29 -12.42
C PRO A 93 -3.89 0.88 -11.66
N ALA A 94 -4.52 1.94 -12.16
CA ALA A 94 -5.72 2.50 -11.53
C ALA A 94 -6.90 1.52 -11.56
N VAL A 95 -7.16 0.89 -12.71
CA VAL A 95 -8.21 -0.12 -12.86
C VAL A 95 -7.84 -1.41 -12.15
N GLY A 96 -6.59 -1.87 -12.21
CA GLY A 96 -6.10 -3.01 -11.42
C GLY A 96 -6.34 -2.81 -9.92
N SER A 97 -6.07 -1.61 -9.41
CA SER A 97 -6.39 -1.23 -8.02
C SER A 97 -7.90 -1.24 -7.75
N ILE A 98 -8.73 -0.71 -8.65
CA ILE A 98 -10.20 -0.75 -8.52
C ILE A 98 -10.68 -2.20 -8.46
N LEU A 99 -10.30 -3.04 -9.42
CA LEU A 99 -10.71 -4.44 -9.49
C LEU A 99 -10.27 -5.22 -8.26
N ALA A 100 -9.03 -5.03 -7.80
CA ALA A 100 -8.54 -5.70 -6.60
C ALA A 100 -9.29 -5.26 -5.34
N SER A 101 -9.56 -3.95 -5.20
CA SER A 101 -10.35 -3.43 -4.08
C SER A 101 -11.82 -3.87 -4.16
N CYS A 102 -12.29 -4.15 -5.39
CA CYS A 102 -13.67 -4.57 -5.61
C CYS A 102 -13.88 -6.05 -5.29
N TRP A 103 -13.07 -6.89 -5.90
CA TRP A 103 -13.35 -8.32 -6.03
C TRP A 103 -12.37 -9.20 -5.27
N ASN A 104 -11.27 -8.61 -4.76
CA ASN A 104 -10.18 -9.28 -4.04
C ASN A 104 -9.70 -10.59 -4.71
N ARG A 105 -9.67 -10.60 -6.05
CA ARG A 105 -9.13 -11.73 -6.82
C ARG A 105 -7.59 -11.71 -6.75
N PRO A 106 -6.93 -12.87 -6.76
CA PRO A 106 -5.46 -12.94 -6.73
C PRO A 106 -4.86 -12.12 -7.87
N ILE A 107 -4.05 -11.12 -7.53
CA ILE A 107 -3.39 -10.24 -8.53
C ILE A 107 -2.43 -10.99 -9.47
N THR A 108 -2.11 -12.24 -9.14
CA THR A 108 -1.27 -13.15 -9.93
C THR A 108 -2.02 -13.84 -11.06
N GLU A 109 -3.36 -13.74 -11.11
CA GLU A 109 -4.18 -14.24 -12.21
C GLU A 109 -3.74 -13.63 -13.56
N PRO A 110 -3.64 -14.42 -14.64
CA PRO A 110 -3.09 -13.96 -15.92
C PRO A 110 -3.72 -12.67 -16.48
N SER A 111 -5.03 -12.46 -16.27
CA SER A 111 -5.75 -11.26 -16.72
C SER A 111 -5.45 -10.00 -15.88
N LEU A 112 -5.00 -10.17 -14.63
CA LEU A 112 -4.74 -9.06 -13.71
C LEU A 112 -3.27 -8.64 -13.68
N VAL A 113 -2.35 -9.55 -14.04
CA VAL A 113 -0.90 -9.29 -14.05
C VAL A 113 -0.49 -8.10 -14.91
N PRO A 114 -1.00 -7.93 -16.16
CA PRO A 114 -0.65 -6.78 -16.99
C PRO A 114 -1.08 -5.43 -16.43
N LEU A 115 -1.94 -5.43 -15.40
CA LEU A 115 -2.44 -4.24 -14.74
C LEU A 115 -1.56 -3.81 -13.56
N GLN A 116 -0.73 -4.71 -13.05
CA GLN A 116 0.05 -4.46 -11.84
C GLN A 116 1.28 -3.62 -12.12
N ASP A 117 1.68 -2.82 -11.12
CA ASP A 117 3.03 -2.25 -11.12
C ASP A 117 4.08 -3.36 -10.84
N THR A 118 5.35 -3.00 -10.96
CA THR A 118 6.47 -3.93 -10.74
C THR A 118 6.40 -4.62 -9.38
N ASN A 119 6.02 -3.90 -8.32
CA ASN A 119 6.06 -4.41 -6.96
C ASN A 119 4.95 -5.43 -6.72
N ASP A 120 3.75 -5.17 -7.25
CA ASP A 120 2.64 -6.12 -7.19
C ASP A 120 2.86 -7.32 -8.14
N THR A 121 3.44 -7.10 -9.31
CA THR A 121 3.78 -8.19 -10.27
C THR A 121 4.68 -9.26 -9.66
N PHE A 122 5.68 -8.83 -8.88
CA PHE A 122 6.65 -9.70 -8.22
C PHE A 122 6.36 -9.93 -6.74
N MET A 123 5.25 -9.40 -6.22
CA MET A 123 4.86 -9.53 -4.81
C MET A 123 6.00 -9.23 -3.83
N ALA A 124 6.83 -8.22 -4.16
CA ALA A 124 8.02 -7.82 -3.43
C ALA A 124 8.46 -6.41 -3.84
N ASN A 125 9.10 -5.65 -2.94
CA ASN A 125 9.60 -4.31 -3.29
C ASN A 125 10.92 -4.41 -4.05
N MET A 126 10.97 -3.85 -5.26
CA MET A 126 12.21 -3.72 -6.02
C MET A 126 13.18 -2.71 -5.35
N GLN A 127 14.46 -3.08 -5.29
CA GLN A 127 15.57 -2.31 -4.74
C GLN A 127 16.45 -1.72 -5.85
N LYS A 128 17.41 -0.87 -5.45
CA LYS A 128 18.25 -0.09 -6.36
C LYS A 128 19.03 -0.90 -7.40
N ASN A 129 19.41 -2.14 -7.07
CA ASN A 129 20.17 -3.04 -7.95
C ASN A 129 19.31 -4.16 -8.55
N GLY A 130 17.97 -3.98 -8.61
CA GLY A 130 17.07 -4.99 -9.19
C GLY A 130 16.73 -6.16 -8.27
N THR A 131 17.23 -6.18 -7.02
CA THR A 131 16.85 -7.18 -6.01
C THR A 131 15.53 -6.83 -5.33
N TYR A 132 15.01 -7.71 -4.48
CA TYR A 132 13.67 -7.67 -3.92
C TYR A 132 13.67 -7.83 -2.40
N SER A 133 12.73 -7.14 -1.74
CA SER A 133 12.59 -7.21 -0.28
C SER A 133 11.46 -8.17 0.10
N VAL A 134 11.70 -8.97 1.13
CA VAL A 134 10.79 -9.97 1.68
C VAL A 134 10.41 -9.53 3.09
N VAL A 135 9.10 -9.38 3.32
CA VAL A 135 8.57 -8.92 4.61
C VAL A 135 7.45 -9.88 5.03
N PRO A 136 7.74 -10.87 5.87
CA PRO A 136 6.72 -11.71 6.47
C PRO A 136 5.73 -10.87 7.28
N ARG A 137 4.47 -11.31 7.34
CA ARG A 137 3.46 -10.72 8.21
C ARG A 137 3.83 -11.06 9.66
N ILE A 138 3.89 -10.05 10.52
CA ILE A 138 4.07 -10.18 11.97
C ILE A 138 2.94 -9.35 12.62
N PRO A 139 1.76 -9.96 12.83
CA PRO A 139 0.56 -9.24 13.25
C PRO A 139 0.76 -8.58 14.62
N GLY A 140 0.42 -7.28 14.74
CA GLY A 140 0.58 -6.57 16.01
C GLY A 140 2.03 -6.43 16.50
N GLY A 141 3.02 -6.90 15.73
CA GLY A 141 4.41 -7.02 16.19
C GLY A 141 4.69 -8.24 17.06
N GLU A 142 3.76 -9.19 17.17
CA GLU A 142 3.89 -10.39 18.00
C GLU A 142 4.53 -11.54 17.20
N ILE A 143 5.65 -12.06 17.70
CA ILE A 143 6.43 -13.13 17.05
C ILE A 143 6.90 -14.14 18.10
N THR A 144 6.78 -15.42 17.79
CA THR A 144 7.28 -16.51 18.66
C THR A 144 8.81 -16.63 18.57
N PRO A 145 9.48 -17.20 19.59
CA PRO A 145 10.90 -17.51 19.48
C PRO A 145 11.26 -18.37 18.26
N ASP A 146 10.45 -19.38 17.95
CA ASP A 146 10.67 -20.24 16.77
C ASP A 146 10.49 -19.48 15.46
N GLY A 147 9.48 -18.61 15.35
CA GLY A 147 9.30 -17.75 14.20
C GLY A 147 10.48 -16.77 14.01
N LEU A 148 11.01 -16.23 15.10
CA LEU A 148 12.20 -15.37 15.06
C LEU A 148 13.43 -16.14 14.59
N ILE A 149 13.62 -17.38 15.06
CA ILE A 149 14.70 -18.28 14.61
C ILE A 149 14.53 -18.60 13.13
N ALA A 150 13.31 -18.91 12.66
CA ALA A 150 13.03 -19.22 11.27
C ALA A 150 13.38 -18.05 10.34
N ILE A 151 12.96 -16.82 10.67
CA ILE A 151 13.36 -15.61 9.91
C ILE A 151 14.88 -15.45 9.89
N GLY A 152 15.55 -15.67 11.04
CA GLY A 152 17.00 -15.60 11.14
C GLY A 152 17.71 -16.66 10.29
N ALA A 153 17.17 -17.88 10.23
CA ALA A 153 17.70 -18.97 9.42
C ALA A 153 17.59 -18.67 7.92
N VAL A 154 16.42 -18.23 7.47
CA VAL A 154 16.19 -17.78 6.08
C VAL A 154 17.12 -16.62 5.73
N ALA A 155 17.17 -15.59 6.58
CA ALA A 155 18.06 -14.44 6.35
C ALA A 155 19.52 -14.87 6.21
N LYS A 156 20.00 -15.78 7.05
CA LYS A 156 21.36 -16.32 6.97
C LYS A 156 21.60 -17.16 5.73
N LYS A 157 20.65 -18.02 5.35
CA LYS A 157 20.75 -18.92 4.19
C LYS A 157 20.93 -18.16 2.88
N TYR A 158 20.15 -17.09 2.68
CA TYR A 158 20.17 -16.27 1.47
C TYR A 158 21.03 -15.00 1.60
N ASP A 159 21.82 -14.87 2.68
CA ASP A 159 22.66 -13.71 3.02
C ASP A 159 21.90 -12.37 3.03
N LEU A 160 20.62 -12.36 3.43
CA LEU A 160 19.74 -11.18 3.36
C LEU A 160 20.13 -10.10 4.38
N TYR A 161 20.07 -8.83 3.98
CA TYR A 161 20.17 -7.71 4.93
C TYR A 161 18.88 -7.64 5.76
N THR A 162 18.99 -7.52 7.08
CA THR A 162 17.87 -7.56 8.02
C THR A 162 17.66 -6.21 8.71
N LYS A 163 16.41 -5.77 8.80
CA LYS A 163 16.06 -4.52 9.47
C LYS A 163 14.69 -4.57 10.16
N ILE A 164 14.65 -4.19 11.44
CA ILE A 164 13.40 -3.91 12.14
C ILE A 164 12.80 -2.61 11.61
N THR A 165 11.53 -2.67 11.23
CA THR A 165 10.77 -1.56 10.64
C THR A 165 9.95 -0.83 11.69
N GLY A 166 9.54 0.41 11.38
CA GLY A 166 8.66 1.20 12.26
C GLY A 166 7.24 0.63 12.42
N GLY A 167 6.87 -0.41 11.68
CA GLY A 167 5.60 -1.12 11.82
C GLY A 167 5.71 -2.44 12.58
N GLN A 168 6.78 -2.62 13.39
CA GLN A 168 7.05 -3.83 14.18
C GLN A 168 7.20 -5.10 13.33
N ARG A 169 7.84 -4.97 12.16
CA ARG A 169 8.17 -6.09 11.29
C ARG A 169 9.66 -6.21 11.03
N ILE A 170 10.08 -7.37 10.52
CA ILE A 170 11.45 -7.62 10.06
C ILE A 170 11.42 -7.62 8.52
N ASP A 171 12.24 -6.76 7.92
CA ASP A 171 12.39 -6.64 6.47
C ASP A 171 13.73 -7.26 6.05
N LEU A 172 13.68 -8.10 5.03
CA LEU A 172 14.79 -8.88 4.49
C LEU A 172 15.10 -8.39 3.07
N PHE A 173 16.31 -7.90 2.84
CA PHE A 173 16.69 -7.22 1.61
C PHE A 173 17.76 -7.98 0.80
N GLY A 174 17.84 -7.64 -0.48
CA GLY A 174 18.75 -8.22 -1.45
C GLY A 174 18.34 -9.57 -2.05
N ALA A 175 17.12 -10.08 -1.83
CA ALA A 175 16.71 -11.34 -2.46
C ALA A 175 16.70 -11.18 -3.99
N GLN A 176 17.27 -12.11 -4.72
CA GLN A 176 17.17 -12.14 -6.17
C GLN A 176 15.80 -12.66 -6.60
N LEU A 177 15.40 -12.33 -7.84
CA LEU A 177 14.09 -12.69 -8.36
C LEU A 177 13.79 -14.19 -8.24
N HIS A 178 14.77 -15.04 -8.58
CA HIS A 178 14.67 -16.50 -8.52
C HIS A 178 14.68 -17.09 -7.11
N GLU A 179 15.16 -16.34 -6.12
CA GLU A 179 15.17 -16.80 -4.72
C GLU A 179 13.80 -16.58 -4.06
N LEU A 180 12.95 -15.71 -4.60
CA LEU A 180 11.69 -15.35 -3.96
C LEU A 180 10.77 -16.57 -3.70
N PRO A 181 10.51 -17.48 -4.66
CA PRO A 181 9.70 -18.67 -4.38
C PRO A 181 10.26 -19.55 -3.27
N ASP A 182 11.58 -19.78 -3.26
CA ASP A 182 12.23 -20.66 -2.27
C ASP A 182 12.19 -20.02 -0.87
N ILE A 183 12.49 -18.73 -0.77
CA ILE A 183 12.39 -17.95 0.48
C ILE A 183 10.97 -18.00 1.04
N TRP A 184 9.96 -17.77 0.20
CA TRP A 184 8.57 -17.78 0.65
C TRP A 184 8.06 -19.19 0.98
N SER A 185 8.56 -20.22 0.31
CA SER A 185 8.26 -21.61 0.67
C SER A 185 8.70 -21.90 2.11
N GLU A 186 9.94 -21.56 2.48
CA GLU A 186 10.46 -21.77 3.83
C GLU A 186 9.72 -20.93 4.89
N LEU A 187 9.39 -19.69 4.57
CA LEU A 187 8.65 -18.82 5.49
C LEU A 187 7.22 -19.31 5.72
N ILE A 188 6.55 -19.80 4.67
CA ILE A 188 5.18 -20.35 4.79
C ILE A 188 5.20 -21.67 5.56
N GLU A 189 6.20 -22.53 5.35
CA GLU A 189 6.40 -23.74 6.15
C GLU A 189 6.59 -23.42 7.64
N ALA A 190 7.26 -22.31 7.95
CA ALA A 190 7.39 -21.78 9.31
C ALA A 190 6.14 -21.04 9.84
N GLY A 191 5.03 -21.01 9.08
CA GLY A 191 3.75 -20.45 9.50
C GLY A 191 3.54 -18.96 9.18
N PHE A 192 4.39 -18.35 8.36
CA PHE A 192 4.22 -16.95 7.96
C PHE A 192 3.29 -16.76 6.75
N GLU A 193 2.61 -15.62 6.73
CA GLU A 193 1.90 -15.10 5.55
C GLU A 193 2.67 -13.92 4.93
N THR A 194 2.31 -13.53 3.71
CA THR A 194 2.85 -12.29 3.13
C THR A 194 2.43 -11.06 3.91
N GLY A 195 3.40 -10.21 4.23
CA GLY A 195 3.15 -8.92 4.88
C GLY A 195 2.55 -7.88 3.93
N HIS A 196 2.41 -8.17 2.64
CA HIS A 196 1.99 -7.23 1.60
C HIS A 196 2.74 -5.89 1.71
N ALA A 197 4.05 -5.92 1.94
CA ALA A 197 4.87 -4.72 2.11
C ALA A 197 5.21 -4.01 0.78
N TYR A 198 4.83 -4.61 -0.34
CA TYR A 198 4.99 -4.10 -1.72
C TYR A 198 3.79 -3.33 -2.24
N GLY A 199 2.57 -3.86 -2.11
CA GLY A 199 1.35 -3.30 -2.72
C GLY A 199 0.79 -1.98 -2.19
N LYS A 200 -0.27 -1.46 -2.80
CA LYS A 200 -1.12 -0.43 -2.16
C LYS A 200 -2.22 -1.12 -1.36
N SER A 201 -1.87 -1.52 -0.14
CA SER A 201 -2.71 -2.35 0.72
C SER A 201 -2.57 -1.99 2.20
N THR A 202 -3.33 -2.67 3.07
CA THR A 202 -3.05 -2.74 4.50
C THR A 202 -1.62 -3.21 4.74
N ARG A 203 -0.79 -2.31 5.28
CA ARG A 203 0.62 -2.58 5.55
C ARG A 203 0.81 -3.26 6.88
N THR A 204 0.41 -2.63 7.98
CA THR A 204 0.74 -3.04 9.35
C THR A 204 -0.31 -2.51 10.32
N VAL A 205 -0.59 -3.26 11.38
CA VAL A 205 -1.23 -2.74 12.60
C VAL A 205 -0.20 -2.74 13.71
N LYS A 206 0.33 -1.57 14.06
CA LYS A 206 1.31 -1.44 15.16
C LYS A 206 0.56 -1.49 16.50
N SER A 207 1.03 -2.27 17.46
CA SER A 207 0.42 -2.35 18.79
C SER A 207 1.43 -1.98 19.89
N CYS A 208 0.95 -1.59 21.06
CA CYS A 208 1.75 -1.73 22.28
C CYS A 208 1.36 -3.01 23.01
N VAL A 209 2.11 -3.37 24.04
CA VAL A 209 1.91 -4.62 24.81
C VAL A 209 0.63 -4.65 25.67
N GLY A 210 -0.21 -3.60 25.61
CA GLY A 210 -1.53 -3.57 26.22
C GLY A 210 -1.57 -3.82 27.72
N SER A 211 -2.76 -4.16 28.24
CA SER A 211 -2.95 -4.64 29.61
C SER A 211 -2.32 -6.01 29.88
N THR A 212 -1.92 -6.74 28.84
CA THR A 212 -1.23 -8.04 28.92
C THR A 212 0.09 -7.94 29.67
N TRP A 213 0.84 -6.84 29.48
CA TRP A 213 2.16 -6.67 30.12
C TRP A 213 2.37 -5.28 30.76
N CYS A 214 1.76 -4.22 30.22
CA CYS A 214 2.02 -2.88 30.72
C CYS A 214 1.19 -2.59 31.97
N ARG A 215 1.83 -2.14 33.05
CA ARG A 215 1.15 -1.69 34.27
C ARG A 215 0.15 -0.54 34.09
N TYR A 216 0.18 0.12 32.93
CA TYR A 216 -0.72 1.21 32.56
C TYR A 216 -1.65 0.85 31.39
N GLY A 217 -1.60 -0.40 30.92
CA GLY A 217 -2.52 -0.86 29.89
C GLY A 217 -3.93 -0.90 30.46
N VAL A 218 -4.86 -0.23 29.80
CA VAL A 218 -6.28 -0.19 30.16
C VAL A 218 -6.99 -1.36 29.49
N GLN A 219 -6.70 -1.61 28.21
CA GLN A 219 -7.24 -2.75 27.47
C GLN A 219 -6.16 -3.51 26.70
N ASP A 220 -6.54 -4.70 26.21
CA ASP A 220 -5.67 -5.57 25.42
C ASP A 220 -5.57 -5.04 23.97
N SER A 221 -4.62 -4.14 23.76
CA SER A 221 -4.31 -3.62 22.43
C SER A 221 -3.70 -4.64 21.49
N VAL A 222 -3.10 -5.72 22.00
CA VAL A 222 -2.51 -6.74 21.16
C VAL A 222 -3.63 -7.55 20.52
N ALA A 223 -4.57 -8.06 21.32
CA ALA A 223 -5.74 -8.79 20.81
C ALA A 223 -6.54 -7.97 19.78
N MET A 224 -6.80 -6.69 20.08
CA MET A 224 -7.50 -5.81 19.13
C MET A 224 -6.67 -5.53 17.86
N ALA A 225 -5.35 -5.37 17.97
CA ALA A 225 -4.48 -5.23 16.80
C ALA A 225 -4.45 -6.48 15.92
N LEU A 226 -4.43 -7.67 16.52
CA LEU A 226 -4.53 -8.95 15.82
C LEU A 226 -5.86 -9.06 15.08
N ARG A 227 -6.98 -8.74 15.74
CA ARG A 227 -8.33 -8.73 15.15
C ARG A 227 -8.41 -7.79 13.94
N ILE A 228 -7.93 -6.56 14.08
CA ILE A 228 -7.90 -5.57 13.00
C ILE A 228 -6.97 -6.03 11.86
N GLU A 229 -5.76 -6.51 12.17
CA GLU A 229 -4.81 -6.92 11.13
C GLU A 229 -5.31 -8.14 10.38
N ASP A 230 -5.99 -9.07 11.04
CA ASP A 230 -6.54 -10.27 10.40
C ASP A 230 -7.76 -9.95 9.55
N ARG A 231 -8.63 -9.03 10.00
CA ARG A 231 -9.77 -8.59 9.19
C ARG A 231 -9.35 -7.87 7.91
N TYR A 232 -8.35 -6.99 7.99
CA TYR A 232 -7.99 -6.12 6.85
C TYR A 232 -6.76 -6.59 6.07
N LYS A 233 -6.23 -7.80 6.32
CA LYS A 233 -5.12 -8.36 5.53
C LYS A 233 -5.55 -8.52 4.07
N GLY A 234 -4.64 -8.23 3.15
CA GLY A 234 -4.89 -8.28 1.71
C GLY A 234 -5.77 -7.16 1.14
N LEU A 235 -6.44 -6.35 1.96
CA LEU A 235 -7.26 -5.22 1.48
C LEU A 235 -6.42 -4.28 0.60
N ARG A 236 -6.76 -4.20 -0.69
CA ARG A 236 -6.19 -3.23 -1.63
C ARG A 236 -6.94 -1.90 -1.56
N SER A 237 -6.22 -0.81 -1.79
CA SER A 237 -6.73 0.55 -1.62
C SER A 237 -6.00 1.54 -2.53
N PRO A 238 -6.57 2.74 -2.78
CA PRO A 238 -5.94 3.75 -3.63
C PRO A 238 -4.48 4.08 -3.23
N HIS A 239 -4.18 3.99 -1.93
CA HIS A 239 -2.81 4.03 -1.42
C HIS A 239 -2.64 3.10 -0.19
N LYS A 240 -1.40 2.78 0.18
CA LYS A 240 -1.06 2.00 1.38
C LYS A 240 -1.73 2.55 2.66
N LEU A 241 -2.24 1.64 3.49
CA LEU A 241 -2.89 1.93 4.76
C LEU A 241 -2.03 1.47 5.93
N LYS A 242 -1.97 2.27 6.98
CA LYS A 242 -1.32 1.91 8.26
C LYS A 242 -2.30 2.11 9.39
N PHE A 243 -2.22 1.21 10.36
CA PHE A 243 -3.08 1.19 11.53
C PHE A 243 -2.21 1.15 12.78
N ALA A 244 -2.76 1.56 13.92
CA ALA A 244 -2.18 1.22 15.20
C ALA A 244 -3.21 1.20 16.33
N VAL A 245 -2.93 0.37 17.34
CA VAL A 245 -3.78 0.19 18.53
C VAL A 245 -2.93 0.44 19.77
N SER A 246 -3.32 1.42 20.59
CA SER A 246 -2.69 1.70 21.88
C SER A 246 -3.61 1.30 23.03
N GLY A 247 -3.08 0.51 23.97
CA GLY A 247 -3.83 0.04 25.13
C GLY A 247 -4.09 1.11 26.20
N CYS A 248 -3.63 2.35 26.01
CA CYS A 248 -4.00 3.51 26.83
C CYS A 248 -3.58 4.84 26.15
N THR A 249 -3.94 5.96 26.76
CA THR A 249 -3.68 7.33 26.27
C THR A 249 -2.21 7.73 26.18
N ARG A 250 -1.29 6.90 26.70
CA ARG A 250 0.17 7.09 26.52
C ARG A 250 0.66 6.80 25.12
N GLU A 251 -0.18 6.15 24.31
CA GLU A 251 -0.05 6.19 22.85
C GLU A 251 1.24 5.57 22.30
N CYS A 252 1.81 4.57 22.99
CA CYS A 252 3.09 3.97 22.58
C CYS A 252 3.10 3.36 21.15
N ALA A 253 1.92 3.11 20.57
CA ALA A 253 1.78 2.61 19.21
C ALA A 253 1.78 3.70 18.12
N GLU A 254 1.76 4.98 18.47
CA GLU A 254 1.65 6.12 17.54
C GLU A 254 0.37 6.06 16.68
N ALA A 255 -0.75 5.56 17.24
CA ALA A 255 -2.11 5.56 16.69
C ALA A 255 -2.53 6.87 16.01
N GLN A 256 -2.27 8.03 16.60
CA GLN A 256 -2.66 9.32 16.03
C GLN A 256 -1.82 9.72 14.80
N SER A 257 -0.82 8.93 14.41
CA SER A 257 -0.02 9.15 13.18
C SER A 257 -0.41 8.22 12.02
N LYS A 258 -1.45 7.39 12.20
CA LYS A 258 -1.84 6.34 11.26
C LYS A 258 -3.15 6.69 10.52
N ASP A 259 -3.40 5.99 9.41
CA ASP A 259 -4.64 6.18 8.63
C ASP A 259 -5.87 5.82 9.48
N VAL A 260 -5.72 4.81 10.36
CA VAL A 260 -6.68 4.41 11.40
C VAL A 260 -5.93 4.20 12.71
N GLY A 261 -6.28 4.96 13.74
CA GLY A 261 -5.72 4.87 15.08
C GLY A 261 -6.79 4.45 16.08
N VAL A 262 -6.46 3.53 16.98
CA VAL A 262 -7.36 3.05 18.04
C VAL A 262 -6.67 3.24 19.38
N ILE A 263 -7.33 3.88 20.33
CA ILE A 263 -6.79 4.13 21.67
C ILE A 263 -7.80 3.70 22.72
N ALA A 264 -7.38 2.81 23.63
CA ALA A 264 -8.23 2.33 24.69
C ALA A 264 -8.60 3.44 25.69
N THR A 265 -9.85 3.40 26.14
CA THR A 265 -10.39 4.15 27.28
C THR A 265 -10.94 3.17 28.32
N GLU A 266 -11.38 3.67 29.47
CA GLU A 266 -12.04 2.85 30.48
C GLU A 266 -13.40 2.30 30.00
N ASN A 267 -14.02 2.94 29.01
CA ASN A 267 -15.37 2.62 28.53
C ASN A 267 -15.39 1.92 27.15
N GLY A 268 -14.24 1.79 26.48
CA GLY A 268 -14.17 1.23 25.13
C GLY A 268 -12.98 1.76 24.34
N TRP A 269 -13.21 2.12 23.08
CA TRP A 269 -12.16 2.58 22.17
C TRP A 269 -12.46 3.95 21.58
N ASN A 270 -11.46 4.82 21.62
CA ASN A 270 -11.45 6.03 20.80
C ASN A 270 -10.88 5.69 19.42
N LEU A 271 -11.65 5.99 18.38
CA LEU A 271 -11.27 5.84 16.98
C LEU A 271 -10.77 7.17 16.44
N TYR A 272 -9.58 7.17 15.84
CA TYR A 272 -8.95 8.30 15.17
C TYR A 272 -8.75 7.96 13.69
N LEU A 273 -9.02 8.90 12.79
CA LEU A 273 -8.96 8.66 11.35
C LEU A 273 -8.14 9.71 10.60
N CYS A 274 -7.66 9.32 9.41
CA CYS A 274 -7.02 10.23 8.44
C CYS A 274 -5.68 10.82 8.89
N GLY A 275 -4.92 10.13 9.74
CA GLY A 275 -3.54 10.47 10.07
C GLY A 275 -2.54 9.91 9.05
N ASN A 276 -1.35 10.48 9.00
CA ASN A 276 -0.25 9.88 8.26
C ASN A 276 1.12 10.35 8.75
N GLY A 277 2.08 9.43 8.74
CA GLY A 277 3.50 9.77 8.59
C GLY A 277 3.87 10.09 7.13
N GLY A 278 5.09 10.58 6.91
CA GLY A 278 5.66 10.84 5.58
C GLY A 278 6.14 12.28 5.42
N MET A 279 6.23 12.73 4.16
CA MET A 279 6.77 14.06 3.82
C MET A 279 5.97 15.21 4.44
N ARG A 280 4.63 15.11 4.46
CA ARG A 280 3.73 16.02 5.18
C ARG A 280 3.03 15.20 6.27
N PRO A 281 3.58 15.14 7.49
CA PRO A 281 2.92 14.42 8.58
C PRO A 281 1.62 15.12 8.96
N ARG A 282 0.62 14.34 9.36
CA ARG A 282 -0.68 14.82 9.82
C ARG A 282 -1.15 13.94 10.97
N HIS A 283 -1.63 14.55 12.04
CA HIS A 283 -2.32 13.80 13.09
C HIS A 283 -3.70 13.37 12.61
N ALA A 284 -4.09 12.16 12.99
CA ALA A 284 -5.44 11.65 12.85
C ALA A 284 -6.40 12.47 13.73
N GLU A 285 -7.62 12.67 13.27
CA GLU A 285 -8.66 13.38 14.01
C GLU A 285 -9.48 12.40 14.84
N LEU A 286 -9.85 12.77 16.07
CA LEU A 286 -10.76 11.97 16.89
C LEU A 286 -12.13 11.89 16.20
N PHE A 287 -12.51 10.67 15.83
CA PHE A 287 -13.71 10.40 15.05
C PHE A 287 -14.89 10.00 15.92
N ALA A 288 -14.68 9.05 16.83
CA ALA A 288 -15.68 8.58 17.78
C ALA A 288 -15.00 8.08 19.07
N THR A 289 -15.74 8.08 20.18
CA THR A 289 -15.22 7.76 21.51
C THR A 289 -15.99 6.61 22.15
N ASP A 290 -15.34 5.91 23.07
CA ASP A 290 -15.95 4.87 23.93
C ASP A 290 -16.74 3.80 23.15
N LEU A 291 -16.21 3.40 22.00
CA LEU A 291 -16.81 2.37 21.15
C LEU A 291 -16.60 0.98 21.75
N ASP A 292 -17.62 0.14 21.69
CA ASP A 292 -17.44 -1.31 21.82
C ASP A 292 -16.71 -1.89 20.59
N ASP A 293 -16.22 -3.12 20.75
CA ASP A 293 -15.43 -3.80 19.72
C ASP A 293 -16.18 -3.96 18.38
N GLU A 294 -17.47 -4.27 18.41
CA GLU A 294 -18.25 -4.52 17.18
C GLU A 294 -18.54 -3.20 16.45
N THR A 295 -18.93 -2.16 17.18
CA THR A 295 -19.15 -0.83 16.63
C THR A 295 -17.85 -0.24 16.06
N LEU A 296 -16.73 -0.44 16.75
CA LEU A 296 -15.40 -0.04 16.26
C LEU A 296 -15.10 -0.67 14.89
N ILE A 297 -15.27 -1.99 14.76
CA ILE A 297 -14.99 -2.69 13.51
C ILE A 297 -15.92 -2.20 12.39
N ARG A 298 -17.23 -2.05 12.64
CA ARG A 298 -18.17 -1.53 11.64
C ARG A 298 -17.80 -0.13 11.14
N TYR A 299 -17.38 0.76 12.03
CA TYR A 299 -16.96 2.11 11.62
C TYR A 299 -15.68 2.08 10.78
N ILE A 300 -14.73 1.20 11.09
CA ILE A 300 -13.53 1.02 10.28
C ILE A 300 -13.90 0.44 8.90
N ASP A 301 -14.77 -0.57 8.82
CA ASP A 301 -15.25 -1.13 7.56
C ASP A 301 -15.83 -0.04 6.63
N ARG A 302 -16.79 0.73 7.17
CA ARG A 302 -17.47 1.82 6.46
C ARG A 302 -16.48 2.89 6.02
N PHE A 303 -15.56 3.30 6.90
CA PHE A 303 -14.53 4.28 6.58
C PHE A 303 -13.65 3.81 5.41
N LEU A 304 -13.12 2.59 5.50
CA LEU A 304 -12.20 2.05 4.50
C LEU A 304 -12.90 1.89 3.15
N MET A 305 -14.12 1.37 3.12
CA MET A 305 -14.88 1.20 1.89
C MET A 305 -15.30 2.53 1.26
N LEU A 306 -15.69 3.52 2.08
CA LEU A 306 -15.99 4.87 1.58
C LEU A 306 -14.74 5.55 0.99
N TYR A 307 -13.59 5.43 1.66
CA TYR A 307 -12.30 5.92 1.16
C TYR A 307 -11.92 5.23 -0.16
N ILE A 308 -12.00 3.90 -0.22
CA ILE A 308 -11.69 3.12 -1.43
C ILE A 308 -12.59 3.52 -2.60
N ARG A 309 -13.88 3.76 -2.33
CA ARG A 309 -14.88 4.18 -3.31
C ARG A 309 -14.61 5.56 -3.89
N THR A 310 -14.15 6.51 -3.08
CA THR A 310 -14.20 7.93 -3.43
C THR A 310 -12.84 8.61 -3.63
N ALA A 311 -11.75 8.06 -3.10
CA ALA A 311 -10.43 8.66 -3.25
C ALA A 311 -9.86 8.50 -4.66
N ASP A 312 -9.00 9.42 -5.09
CA ASP A 312 -8.24 9.31 -6.35
C ASP A 312 -7.04 8.35 -6.19
N LYS A 313 -6.45 7.94 -7.31
CA LYS A 313 -5.27 7.06 -7.37
C LYS A 313 -4.12 7.67 -6.55
N LEU A 314 -3.45 6.83 -5.76
CA LEU A 314 -2.31 7.20 -4.93
C LEU A 314 -2.60 8.31 -3.90
N GLN A 315 -3.88 8.59 -3.60
CA GLN A 315 -4.27 9.57 -2.60
C GLN A 315 -4.29 8.94 -1.20
N ARG A 316 -3.59 9.52 -0.22
CA ARG A 316 -3.67 9.09 1.19
C ARG A 316 -5.00 9.49 1.82
N THR A 317 -5.44 8.76 2.85
CA THR A 317 -6.65 9.08 3.63
C THR A 317 -6.65 10.52 4.14
N SER A 318 -5.51 11.02 4.60
CA SER A 318 -5.33 12.41 5.04
C SER A 318 -5.60 13.45 3.96
N VAL A 319 -5.07 13.23 2.75
CA VAL A 319 -5.26 14.13 1.61
C VAL A 319 -6.68 14.00 1.05
N TRP A 320 -7.23 12.79 1.02
CA TRP A 320 -8.63 12.55 0.67
C TRP A 320 -9.58 13.28 1.61
N ARG A 321 -9.34 13.22 2.92
CA ARG A 321 -10.10 13.95 3.91
C ARG A 321 -10.06 15.48 3.70
N GLU A 322 -8.96 16.05 3.22
CA GLU A 322 -8.88 17.47 2.88
C GLU A 322 -9.78 17.85 1.68
N THR A 323 -10.13 16.89 0.82
CA THR A 323 -11.00 17.11 -0.36
C THR A 323 -12.49 16.94 -0.09
N LEU A 324 -12.88 16.41 1.08
CA LEU A 324 -14.28 16.22 1.43
C LEU A 324 -14.91 17.52 1.91
N GLU A 325 -15.96 17.98 1.23
CA GLU A 325 -16.80 19.07 1.71
C GLU A 325 -17.46 18.68 3.04
N GLY A 326 -17.43 19.58 4.04
CA GLY A 326 -17.85 19.28 5.41
C GLY A 326 -16.87 18.42 6.22
N GLY A 327 -15.86 17.84 5.58
CA GLY A 327 -14.72 17.22 6.26
C GLY A 327 -15.07 16.07 7.20
N LEU A 328 -14.66 16.17 8.47
CA LEU A 328 -14.82 15.10 9.46
C LEU A 328 -16.30 14.95 9.85
N GLU A 329 -17.04 16.05 9.88
CA GLU A 329 -18.47 16.05 10.19
C GLU A 329 -19.26 15.36 9.07
N TYR A 330 -18.88 15.55 7.81
CA TYR A 330 -19.41 14.76 6.71
C TYR A 330 -19.13 13.26 6.89
N LEU A 331 -17.89 12.90 7.25
CA LEU A 331 -17.55 11.49 7.52
C LEU A 331 -18.40 10.91 8.64
N LYS A 332 -18.62 11.64 9.74
CA LYS A 332 -19.50 11.18 10.83
C LYS A 332 -20.93 10.99 10.34
N ALA A 333 -21.48 11.95 9.58
CA ALA A 333 -22.83 11.83 9.06
C ALA A 333 -23.01 10.58 8.19
N VAL A 334 -22.03 10.25 7.35
CA VAL A 334 -22.11 9.07 6.46
C VAL A 334 -21.83 7.76 7.20
N ILE A 335 -20.83 7.73 8.08
CA ILE A 335 -20.34 6.50 8.70
C ILE A 335 -21.09 6.17 9.98
N ILE A 336 -21.50 7.14 10.78
CA ILE A 336 -22.22 6.95 12.06
C ILE A 336 -23.71 7.02 11.82
N ASP A 337 -24.20 8.13 11.27
CA ASP A 337 -25.63 8.43 11.13
C ASP A 337 -26.25 7.81 9.88
N ASP A 338 -25.43 7.16 9.03
CA ASP A 338 -25.82 6.55 7.76
C ASP A 338 -26.66 7.48 6.87
N SER A 339 -26.26 8.76 6.79
CA SER A 339 -27.02 9.81 6.10
C SER A 339 -27.23 9.56 4.60
N LEU A 340 -26.46 8.65 4.01
CA LEU A 340 -26.56 8.22 2.61
C LEU A 340 -27.19 6.81 2.44
N GLY A 341 -27.52 6.11 3.52
CA GLY A 341 -28.04 4.74 3.47
C GLY A 341 -27.07 3.71 2.90
N LEU A 342 -25.76 3.91 3.11
CA LEU A 342 -24.68 3.10 2.52
C LEU A 342 -24.08 2.10 3.51
N ALA A 343 -24.37 2.21 4.81
CA ALA A 343 -23.69 1.44 5.85
C ALA A 343 -23.69 -0.08 5.59
N ALA A 344 -24.85 -0.67 5.32
CA ALA A 344 -24.99 -2.10 5.05
C ALA A 344 -24.24 -2.52 3.78
N GLU A 345 -24.29 -1.69 2.73
CA GLU A 345 -23.58 -1.95 1.48
C GLU A 345 -22.05 -1.96 1.70
N LEU A 346 -21.52 -0.95 2.41
CA LEU A 346 -20.10 -0.84 2.72
C LEU A 346 -19.61 -1.99 3.59
N GLU A 347 -20.37 -2.37 4.62
CA GLU A 347 -20.07 -3.53 5.47
C GLU A 347 -20.05 -4.83 4.65
N SER A 348 -21.02 -5.03 3.76
CA SER A 348 -21.06 -6.22 2.89
C SER A 348 -19.90 -6.27 1.90
N GLN A 349 -19.47 -5.11 1.38
CA GLN A 349 -18.31 -5.00 0.48
C GLN A 349 -17.02 -5.36 1.20
N MET A 350 -16.85 -4.91 2.44
CA MET A 350 -15.71 -5.32 3.25
C MET A 350 -15.75 -6.82 3.55
N GLN A 351 -16.92 -7.37 3.92
CA GLN A 351 -17.05 -8.79 4.23
C GLN A 351 -16.68 -9.67 3.03
N LEU A 352 -17.05 -9.28 1.81
CA LEU A 352 -16.62 -9.97 0.59
C LEU A 352 -15.08 -10.02 0.45
N VAL A 353 -14.39 -8.92 0.79
CA VAL A 353 -12.92 -8.88 0.76
C VAL A 353 -12.33 -9.81 1.80
N VAL A 354 -12.88 -9.80 3.02
CA VAL A 354 -12.48 -10.70 4.13
C VAL A 354 -12.63 -12.16 3.72
N ASP A 355 -13.80 -12.53 3.20
CA ASP A 355 -14.15 -13.91 2.84
C ASP A 355 -13.30 -14.46 1.68
N ARG A 356 -12.82 -13.58 0.80
CA ARG A 356 -12.00 -13.94 -0.36
C ARG A 356 -10.51 -13.92 -0.12
N TYR A 357 -10.05 -13.53 1.08
CA TYR A 357 -8.63 -13.40 1.32
C TYR A 357 -7.89 -14.74 1.13
N GLU A 358 -6.84 -14.71 0.32
CA GLU A 358 -5.84 -15.78 0.21
C GLU A 358 -4.43 -15.16 0.23
N CYS A 359 -3.50 -15.80 0.93
CA CYS A 359 -2.09 -15.39 0.91
C CYS A 359 -1.52 -15.53 -0.52
N GLU A 360 -1.09 -14.41 -1.12
CA GLU A 360 -0.68 -14.35 -2.52
C GLU A 360 0.52 -15.27 -2.84
N TRP A 361 1.47 -15.40 -1.91
CA TRP A 361 2.60 -16.33 -2.05
C TRP A 361 2.20 -17.79 -1.89
N ALA A 362 1.32 -18.11 -0.93
CA ALA A 362 0.79 -19.47 -0.80
C ALA A 362 -0.02 -19.88 -2.04
N ASN A 363 -0.74 -18.95 -2.65
CA ASN A 363 -1.45 -19.16 -3.92
C ASN A 363 -0.46 -19.37 -5.08
N ALA A 364 0.59 -18.55 -5.18
CA ALA A 364 1.56 -18.64 -6.26
C ALA A 364 2.39 -19.94 -6.22
N LEU A 365 2.79 -20.39 -5.03
CA LEU A 365 3.59 -21.61 -4.85
C LEU A 365 2.86 -22.89 -5.26
N LYS A 366 1.53 -22.88 -5.29
CA LYS A 366 0.70 -24.02 -5.74
C LYS A 366 0.63 -24.16 -7.27
N ASP A 367 1.10 -23.16 -8.02
CA ASP A 367 0.92 -23.09 -9.47
C ASP A 367 2.27 -22.85 -10.19
N PRO A 368 2.85 -23.90 -10.80
CA PRO A 368 4.10 -23.79 -11.55
C PRO A 368 4.08 -22.75 -12.68
N GLU A 369 2.93 -22.46 -13.28
CA GLU A 369 2.81 -21.43 -14.33
C GLU A 369 2.99 -20.03 -13.73
N LYS A 370 2.45 -19.76 -12.54
CA LYS A 370 2.70 -18.50 -11.83
C LYS A 370 4.17 -18.35 -11.50
N LEU A 371 4.86 -19.43 -11.15
CA LEU A 371 6.27 -19.42 -10.76
C LEU A 371 7.23 -19.08 -11.90
N LYS A 372 6.84 -19.28 -13.18
CA LYS A 372 7.70 -18.97 -14.34
C LYS A 372 8.17 -17.51 -14.40
N ARG A 373 7.39 -16.58 -13.83
CA ARG A 373 7.73 -15.14 -13.81
C ARG A 373 8.87 -14.79 -12.86
N PHE A 374 9.20 -15.67 -11.90
CA PHE A 374 10.24 -15.43 -10.91
C PHE A 374 11.61 -15.95 -11.38
N ARG A 375 11.85 -16.10 -12.68
CA ARG A 375 13.16 -16.54 -13.19
C ARG A 375 13.98 -15.33 -13.61
N THR A 376 15.27 -15.32 -13.27
CA THR A 376 16.20 -14.30 -13.76
C THR A 376 16.38 -14.41 -15.28
N PHE A 377 16.61 -15.62 -15.79
CA PHE A 377 16.74 -15.90 -17.22
C PHE A 377 15.77 -17.00 -17.65
N VAL A 378 15.28 -16.92 -18.89
CA VAL A 378 14.35 -17.93 -19.44
C VAL A 378 15.04 -19.27 -19.64
N ASN A 379 16.30 -19.24 -20.06
CA ASN A 379 17.07 -20.41 -20.53
C ASN A 379 18.25 -20.78 -19.62
N ASP A 380 18.42 -20.11 -18.48
CA ASP A 380 19.58 -20.27 -17.60
C ASP A 380 19.13 -20.17 -16.12
N GLY A 381 19.66 -21.04 -15.28
CA GLY A 381 19.38 -21.08 -13.84
C GLY A 381 20.33 -20.24 -13.00
N ARG A 382 21.33 -19.58 -13.61
CA ARG A 382 22.29 -18.76 -12.88
C ARG A 382 21.65 -17.51 -12.27
N ALA A 383 22.27 -17.04 -11.18
CA ALA A 383 22.02 -15.73 -10.61
C ALA A 383 22.36 -14.60 -11.59
N ASP A 384 21.82 -13.41 -11.36
CA ASP A 384 22.13 -12.23 -12.16
C ASP A 384 23.58 -11.76 -11.89
N PRO A 385 24.50 -11.85 -12.87
CA PRO A 385 25.90 -11.46 -12.66
C PRO A 385 26.09 -9.95 -12.41
N ASP A 386 25.10 -9.12 -12.77
CA ASP A 386 25.15 -7.68 -12.58
C ASP A 386 24.74 -7.27 -11.15
N VAL A 387 24.13 -8.20 -10.40
CA VAL A 387 23.76 -7.99 -8.99
C VAL A 387 24.97 -8.25 -8.10
N GLN A 388 25.69 -7.16 -7.80
CA GLN A 388 26.86 -7.18 -6.92
C GLN A 388 26.56 -6.58 -5.55
N PHE A 389 27.12 -7.20 -4.52
CA PHE A 389 27.00 -6.76 -3.12
C PHE A 389 28.36 -6.51 -2.49
N VAL A 390 28.41 -5.60 -1.54
CA VAL A 390 29.56 -5.39 -0.65
C VAL A 390 29.10 -5.43 0.82
N LYS A 391 30.01 -5.75 1.74
CA LYS A 391 29.71 -5.77 3.18
C LYS A 391 29.92 -4.40 3.81
N GLU A 392 28.91 -3.91 4.50
CA GLU A 392 28.97 -2.69 5.32
C GLU A 392 28.16 -2.90 6.60
N ARG A 393 28.69 -2.49 7.76
CA ARG A 393 28.05 -2.71 9.07
C ARG A 393 27.66 -4.18 9.32
N ALA A 394 28.56 -5.09 8.98
CA ALA A 394 28.39 -6.55 9.12
C ALA A 394 27.24 -7.17 8.30
N GLN A 395 26.64 -6.44 7.37
CA GLN A 395 25.58 -6.93 6.49
C GLN A 395 25.91 -6.60 5.03
N ARG A 396 25.27 -7.29 4.08
CA ARG A 396 25.42 -6.94 2.66
C ARG A 396 24.63 -5.69 2.31
N ARG A 397 25.07 -4.97 1.28
CA ARG A 397 24.32 -3.92 0.59
C ARG A 397 24.66 -3.91 -0.90
N PRO A 398 23.79 -3.33 -1.75
CA PRO A 398 24.15 -3.11 -3.15
C PRO A 398 25.48 -2.37 -3.29
N ALA A 399 26.33 -2.84 -4.20
CA ALA A 399 27.55 -2.14 -4.60
C ALA A 399 27.17 -0.79 -5.23
N LYS A 400 27.95 0.25 -4.95
CA LYS A 400 27.83 1.56 -5.59
C LYS A 400 28.49 1.53 -6.97
N PRO A 401 28.14 2.45 -7.90
CA PRO A 401 28.78 2.53 -9.21
C PRO A 401 30.31 2.57 -9.15
N GLU A 402 30.90 3.29 -8.20
CA GLU A 402 32.35 3.37 -8.01
C GLU A 402 33.00 2.06 -7.51
N GLU A 403 32.22 1.17 -6.89
CA GLU A 403 32.69 -0.13 -6.38
C GLU A 403 32.56 -1.24 -7.44
N LEU A 404 31.68 -1.06 -8.44
CA LEU A 404 31.53 -1.97 -9.58
C LEU A 404 32.72 -1.90 -10.55
N ALA A 405 33.39 -0.75 -10.63
CA ALA A 405 34.50 -0.49 -11.55
C ALA A 405 35.85 -1.12 -11.13
N LEU A 406 35.89 -1.91 -10.05
CA LEU A 406 37.08 -2.57 -9.53
C LEU A 406 37.19 -4.05 -9.94
N ILE A 407 36.67 -4.42 -11.11
CA ILE A 407 37.03 -5.72 -11.72
C ILE A 407 38.48 -5.58 -12.22
N PRO A 408 39.44 -6.36 -11.70
CA PRO A 408 40.77 -6.38 -12.27
C PRO A 408 40.64 -6.92 -13.70
N LEU A 409 40.98 -6.09 -14.69
CA LEU A 409 41.27 -6.59 -16.04
C LEU A 409 42.31 -7.69 -15.87
N PHE A 410 41.92 -8.94 -16.14
CA PHE A 410 42.86 -10.04 -16.24
C PHE A 410 43.98 -9.59 -17.18
N LYS A 411 45.22 -9.58 -16.69
CA LYS A 411 46.39 -9.47 -17.56
C LYS A 411 46.31 -10.63 -18.53
N GLU A 412 46.15 -10.35 -19.82
CA GLU A 412 46.51 -11.32 -20.86
C GLU A 412 47.94 -11.77 -20.57
N VAL A 413 48.09 -13.06 -20.32
CA VAL A 413 49.41 -13.70 -20.29
C VAL A 413 49.86 -13.74 -21.75
N VAL A 414 50.79 -12.84 -22.08
CA VAL A 414 51.47 -12.74 -23.38
C VAL A 414 52.32 -13.98 -23.65
#